data_AF-A0AB35FTP4-F1
#
_entry.id   AF-A0AB35FTP4-F1
#
_cell.length_a   1.000
_cell.length_b   1.000
_cell.length_c   1.000
_cell.angle_alpha   90.00
_cell.angle_beta   90.00
_cell.angle_gamma   90.00
#
_symmetry.space_group_name_H-M   'P 1'
#
loop_
_entity.id
_entity.type
_entity.pdbx_description
1 polymer ?
#
loop_
_entity_poly.entity_id
_entity_poly.type
_entity_poly.pdbx_seq_one_letter_code
_entity_poly.pdbx_strand_id
1 'polypeptide(L)'
;MKILNTEIAHISESKLGFEHWVDVTYTAPILKEAYTIRVMLLLAFKSEDPEVIDYMVREWKRRDIIHHSFLMYEQEKRGKKGA
;
A
#
# COMPACT_ATOMS: atom_id res chain seq x y z
N MET A 1 3.33 -12.08 -2.66
CA MET A 1 2.61 -10.79 -2.71
C MET A 1 2.90 -10.17 -4.05
N LYS A 2 1.90 -9.63 -4.71
CA LYS A 2 2.00 -8.95 -6.00
C LYS A 2 1.31 -7.59 -5.86
N ILE A 3 2.06 -6.52 -6.12
CA ILE A 3 1.47 -5.19 -6.31
C ILE A 3 0.90 -5.14 -7.72
N LEU A 4 -0.35 -4.70 -7.83
CA LEU A 4 -1.11 -4.64 -9.08
C LEU A 4 -1.15 -3.22 -9.63
N ASN A 5 -1.28 -2.23 -8.75
CA ASN A 5 -1.29 -0.81 -9.11
C ASN A 5 -0.75 0.03 -7.95
N THR A 6 -0.13 1.17 -8.29
CA THR A 6 0.25 2.23 -7.37
C THR A 6 -0.18 3.57 -7.97
N GLU A 7 -0.99 4.32 -7.26
CA GLU A 7 -1.52 5.61 -7.72
C GLU A 7 -1.27 6.68 -6.67
N ILE A 8 -0.67 7.81 -7.06
CA ILE A 8 -0.49 8.94 -6.15
C ILE A 8 -1.86 9.59 -5.93
N ALA A 9 -2.39 9.47 -4.72
CA ALA A 9 -3.67 10.09 -4.36
C ALA A 9 -3.51 11.60 -4.14
N HIS A 10 -2.42 12.02 -3.49
CA HIS A 10 -2.11 13.42 -3.21
C HIS A 10 -0.68 13.56 -2.67
N ILE A 11 -0.07 14.73 -2.88
CA ILE A 11 1.22 15.11 -2.29
C ILE A 11 1.06 16.40 -1.49
N SER A 12 1.36 16.35 -0.18
CA SER A 12 1.45 17.53 0.69
C SER A 12 2.89 17.90 0.99
N GLU A 13 3.18 19.20 1.03
CA GLU A 13 4.43 19.72 1.60
C GLU A 13 4.23 20.05 3.08
N SER A 14 5.19 19.61 3.91
CA SER A 14 5.25 19.89 5.33
C SER A 14 6.64 20.42 5.71
N LYS A 15 6.81 20.87 6.95
CA LYS A 15 8.13 21.26 7.48
C LYS A 15 9.17 20.14 7.46
N LEU A 16 8.74 18.88 7.39
CA LEU A 16 9.62 17.70 7.40
C LEU A 16 9.97 17.20 5.99
N GLY A 17 9.33 17.75 4.95
CA GLY A 17 9.43 17.27 3.58
C GLY A 17 8.05 17.02 2.97
N PHE A 18 8.01 16.18 1.95
CA PHE A 18 6.85 15.91 1.11
C PHE A 18 6.22 14.57 1.47
N GLU A 19 4.95 14.62 1.88
CA GLU A 19 4.11 13.46 2.15
C GLU A 19 3.43 13.01 0.86
N HIS A 20 3.84 11.86 0.33
CA HIS A 20 3.22 11.23 -0.83
C HIS A 20 2.25 10.18 -0.32
N TRP A 21 0.95 10.45 -0.47
CA TRP A 21 -0.10 9.52 -0.17
C TRP A 21 -0.38 8.70 -1.42
N VAL A 22 -0.17 7.39 -1.32
CA VAL A 22 -0.21 6.46 -2.46
C VAL A 22 -1.23 5.38 -2.18
N ASP A 23 -2.18 5.23 -3.09
CA ASP A 23 -3.11 4.12 -3.11
C ASP A 23 -2.43 2.92 -3.78
N VAL A 24 -2.34 1.81 -3.05
CA VAL A 24 -1.63 0.60 -3.45
C VAL A 24 -2.64 -0.53 -3.53
N THR A 25 -2.92 -0.98 -4.75
CA THR A 25 -3.71 -2.18 -4.97
C THR A 25 -2.78 -3.38 -5.05
N TYR A 26 -3.03 -4.38 -4.21
CA TYR A 26 -2.19 -5.57 -4.15
C TYR A 26 -3.02 -6.84 -3.91
N THR A 27 -2.39 -7.98 -4.17
CA THR A 27 -2.88 -9.30 -3.77
C THR A 27 -1.75 -10.13 -3.15
N ALA A 28 -2.10 -11.13 -2.36
CA ALA A 28 -1.14 -12.06 -1.77
C ALA A 28 -1.66 -13.50 -1.90
N PRO A 29 -0.78 -14.52 -1.99
CA PRO A 29 -1.22 -15.91 -2.17
C PRO A 29 -2.15 -16.45 -1.08
N ILE A 30 -2.12 -15.84 0.12
CA ILE A 30 -2.99 -16.21 1.23
C ILE A 30 -4.39 -15.59 1.13
N LEU A 31 -4.56 -14.56 0.29
CA LEU A 31 -5.80 -13.80 0.13
C LEU A 31 -6.59 -14.32 -1.07
N LYS A 32 -7.91 -14.22 -0.98
CA LYS A 32 -8.83 -14.52 -2.07
C LYS A 32 -9.05 -13.31 -2.97
N GLU A 33 -9.12 -12.13 -2.37
CA GLU A 33 -9.39 -10.89 -3.06
C GLU A 33 -8.13 -10.03 -3.22
N ALA A 34 -8.24 -9.00 -4.05
CA ALA A 34 -7.28 -7.89 -4.08
C ALA A 34 -7.75 -6.79 -3.12
N TYR A 35 -6.80 -6.08 -2.53
CA TYR A 35 -7.06 -5.00 -1.59
C TYR A 35 -6.36 -3.73 -2.05
N THR A 36 -7.05 -2.60 -1.92
CA THR A 36 -6.46 -1.27 -2.06
C THR A 36 -6.30 -0.65 -0.69
N ILE A 37 -5.06 -0.26 -0.36
CA ILE A 37 -4.73 0.44 0.87
C ILE A 37 -4.06 1.76 0.55
N ARG A 38 -4.15 2.73 1.46
CA ARG A 38 -3.43 4.00 1.35
C ARG A 38 -2.20 3.99 2.24
N VAL A 39 -1.02 4.22 1.66
CA VAL A 39 0.25 4.34 2.38
C VAL A 39 0.82 5.75 2.23
N MET A 40 1.59 6.19 3.22
CA MET A 40 2.29 7.48 3.19
C MET A 40 3.80 7.27 3.11
N LEU A 41 4.43 7.91 2.11
CA LEU A 41 5.88 8.05 2.00
C LEU A 41 6.27 9.49 2.35
N LEU A 42 7.15 9.68 3.32
CA LEU A 42 7.71 10.99 3.64
C LEU A 42 9.09 11.10 3.00
N LEU A 43 9.23 12.00 2.03
CA LEU A 43 10.45 12.20 1.25
C LEU A 43 10.97 13.62 1.41
N ALA A 44 12.29 13.81 1.35
CA ALA A 44 12.90 15.15 1.38
C ALA A 44 12.63 15.96 0.10
N PHE A 45 12.10 15.33 -0.95
CA PHE A 45 11.81 15.93 -2.25
C PHE A 45 10.45 15.47 -2.76
N LYS A 46 9.84 16.28 -3.64
CA LYS A 46 8.62 15.92 -4.36
C LYS A 46 8.97 14.98 -5.52
N SER A 47 8.26 13.86 -5.64
CA SER A 47 8.35 12.94 -6.76
C SER A 47 6.97 12.59 -7.28
N GLU A 48 6.75 12.84 -8.57
CA GLU A 48 5.54 12.41 -9.30
C GLU A 48 5.86 11.29 -10.30
N ASP A 49 7.11 10.83 -10.34
CA ASP A 49 7.54 9.76 -11.22
C ASP A 49 6.97 8.41 -10.73
N PRO A 50 6.09 7.75 -11.51
CA PRO A 50 5.46 6.51 -11.09
C PRO A 50 6.46 5.37 -10.80
N GLU A 51 7.59 5.31 -11.50
CA GLU A 51 8.60 4.26 -11.29
C GLU A 51 9.31 4.45 -9.95
N VAL A 52 9.60 5.70 -9.59
CA VAL A 52 10.19 6.03 -8.29
C VAL A 52 9.23 5.70 -7.15
N ILE A 53 7.94 6.05 -7.30
CA ILE A 53 6.92 5.75 -6.30
C ILE A 53 6.70 4.23 -6.15
N ASP A 54 6.57 3.48 -7.25
CA ASP A 54 6.41 2.02 -7.20
C ASP A 54 7.62 1.36 -6.51
N TYR A 55 8.84 1.78 -6.86
CA TYR A 55 10.06 1.30 -6.19
C TYR A 55 10.04 1.58 -4.69
N MET A 56 9.72 2.80 -4.26
CA MET A 56 9.68 3.16 -2.85
C MET A 56 8.60 2.40 -2.07
N VAL A 57 7.41 2.22 -2.65
CA VAL A 57 6.36 1.40 -2.03
C VAL A 57 6.84 -0.04 -1.85
N ARG A 58 7.46 -0.63 -2.88
CA ARG A 58 7.95 -2.01 -2.87
C ARG A 58 9.08 -2.25 -1.87
N GLU A 59 9.99 -1.32 -1.74
CA GLU A 59 11.14 -1.50 -0.85
C GLU A 59 10.81 -1.08 0.58
N TRP A 60 10.12 0.04 0.76
CA TRP A 60 9.98 0.65 2.09
C TRP A 60 8.66 0.33 2.79
N LYS A 61 7.59 0.01 2.04
CA LYS A 61 6.25 -0.29 2.61
C LYS A 61 5.85 -1.75 2.54
N ARG A 62 6.71 -2.63 2.00
CA ARG A 62 6.42 -4.07 1.88
C ARG A 62 6.10 -4.74 3.20
N ARG A 63 6.79 -4.41 4.29
CA ARG A 63 6.51 -4.98 5.61
C ARG A 63 5.08 -4.64 6.07
N ASP A 64 4.67 -3.40 5.87
CA ASP A 64 3.34 -2.91 6.26
C ASP A 64 2.26 -3.61 5.43
N ILE A 65 2.46 -3.76 4.11
CA ILE A 65 1.55 -4.47 3.21
C ILE A 65 1.44 -5.96 3.58
N ILE A 66 2.57 -6.61 3.91
CA ILE A 66 2.57 -8.00 4.37
C ILE A 66 1.80 -8.14 5.69
N HIS A 67 2.01 -7.23 6.64
CA HIS A 67 1.28 -7.24 7.90
C HIS A 67 -0.23 -7.06 7.68
N HIS A 68 -0.62 -6.10 6.84
CA HIS A 68 -2.01 -5.90 6.44
C HIS A 68 -2.61 -7.15 5.79
N SER A 69 -1.83 -7.90 5.01
CA SER A 69 -2.28 -9.16 4.39
C SER A 69 -2.68 -10.21 5.42
N PHE A 70 -1.97 -10.32 6.55
CA PHE A 70 -2.37 -11.24 7.62
C PHE A 70 -3.68 -10.81 8.27
N LEU A 71 -3.90 -9.51 8.46
CA LEU A 71 -5.16 -8.99 9.00
C LEU A 71 -6.33 -9.28 8.05
N MET A 72 -6.16 -9.05 6.75
CA MET A 72 -7.19 -9.32 5.75
C MET A 72 -7.50 -10.82 5.64
N TYR A 73 -6.48 -11.68 5.71
CA TYR A 73 -6.67 -13.12 5.72
C TYR A 73 -7.58 -13.58 6.87
N GLU A 74 -7.39 -13.03 8.07
CA GLU A 74 -8.25 -13.34 9.20
C GLU A 74 -9.67 -12.79 9.00
N GLN A 75 -9.83 -11.62 8.36
CA GLN A 75 -11.15 -11.10 8.00
C GLN A 75 -11.88 -11.96 6.96
N GLU A 76 -11.22 -12.37 5.87
CA GLU A 76 -11.78 -13.28 4.86
C GLU A 76 -12.22 -14.62 5.47
N LYS A 77 -11.48 -15.11 6.47
CA LYS A 77 -11.85 -16.32 7.22
C LYS A 77 -13.06 -16.09 8.13
N ARG A 78 -13.16 -14.95 8.80
CA ARG A 78 -14.31 -14.62 9.67
C ARG A 78 -15.59 -14.46 8.86
N GLY A 79 -15.53 -13.86 7.68
CA GLY A 79 -16.66 -13.75 6.76
C GLY A 79 -17.25 -15.10 6.32
N LYS A 80 -16.51 -16.21 6.45
CA LYS A 80 -17.01 -17.57 6.21
C LYS A 80 -17.71 -18.22 7.41
N LYS A 81 -17.64 -17.67 8.62
CA LYS A 81 -18.23 -18.28 9.83
C LYS A 81 -19.69 -17.84 10.10
N GLY A 82 -20.29 -17.05 9.21
CA GLY A 82 -21.63 -16.49 9.39
C GLY A 82 -22.54 -16.56 8.18
N ALA A 83 -22.31 -17.51 7.26
CA ALA A 83 -23.20 -17.80 6.13
C ALA A 83 -23.56 -19.28 6.11
#